data_AF-A0A194UM82-F1
#
_entry.id   AF-A0A194UM82-F1
#
_cell.length_a   1.000
_cell.length_b   1.000
_cell.length_c   1.000
_cell.angle_alpha   90.00
_cell.angle_beta   90.00
_cell.angle_gamma   90.00
#
_symmetry.space_group_name_H-M   'P 1'
#
loop_
_entity.id
_entity.type
_entity.pdbx_description
1 polymer ?
#
loop_
_entity_poly.entity_id
_entity_poly.type
_entity_poly.pdbx_seq_one_letter_code
_entity_poly.pdbx_strand_id
1 'polypeptide(L)'
;MSTTAPLAPRANSSPGTGTPLDDAPATNGNHVNNEPRPPPAPPSAAAPPNKKDRKAKKALDSTEASKLVAQRISQLEHDAAGEKDQEAEIEREVKKANRELQSQTARMSEIQKIDHLTKRCQDLLRDMKQHERESIKNKKRADQLQKEKDHARNELTKHTGLREKLEKLCRELQKENNKLKNENKTLTDTQRRNETAWDEKYSALLQTLDDYQEEKDNPRKQVVDMDLEELFKSRFKSLIDQYELRELHFHSLMRTKELELQFNMSKYDKEKKNSEVESARAKQLNTQVQTFSKTEAELRNQLNVYVDKFKQVEDTLNNSNDLFLTFRKEMEDMSKKTKRLEKENENLKRKHEKMNQNIFKMADERNKHLKDIEDQKKNNEKLKSIITQMQQQGRGIPQGMQGTVESCYTEGEGEVDGEESEYEDDEEYEEGDDVSEEGEEEYEEDDEETEDEAPQCQPAEPQQLQPYGPERPPPPATTNGNH
;
A
#
# COMPACT_ATOMS: atom_id res chain seq x y z
N MET A 1 -48.34 -31.21 28.62
CA MET A 1 -48.56 -32.64 28.93
C MET A 1 -49.47 -33.17 27.83
N SER A 2 -49.08 -33.99 26.86
CA SER A 2 -48.06 -35.04 26.82
C SER A 2 -47.36 -35.10 25.45
N THR A 3 -46.16 -35.66 25.48
CA THR A 3 -45.20 -36.02 24.42
C THR A 3 -45.82 -36.98 23.37
N THR A 4 -45.32 -37.21 22.15
CA THR A 4 -43.96 -37.68 21.77
C THR A 4 -43.83 -37.72 20.22
N ALA A 5 -42.58 -37.77 19.74
CA ALA A 5 -42.06 -37.63 18.37
C ALA A 5 -42.21 -38.91 17.46
N PRO A 6 -41.71 -38.90 16.18
CA PRO A 6 -42.17 -39.75 15.06
C PRO A 6 -41.25 -40.94 14.71
N LEU A 7 -41.72 -41.83 13.81
CA LEU A 7 -40.93 -42.89 13.17
C LEU A 7 -41.32 -43.08 11.68
N ALA A 8 -40.30 -43.30 10.86
CA ALA A 8 -40.31 -43.90 9.52
C ALA A 8 -39.32 -45.10 9.56
N PRO A 9 -39.00 -45.81 8.45
CA PRO A 9 -39.81 -46.43 7.38
C PRO A 9 -39.43 -47.93 7.16
N ARG A 10 -40.10 -48.67 6.25
CA ARG A 10 -39.53 -49.67 5.29
C ARG A 10 -40.58 -50.63 4.69
N ALA A 11 -40.39 -51.02 3.42
CA ALA A 11 -40.24 -52.41 2.92
C ALA A 11 -40.58 -52.51 1.41
N ASN A 12 -39.61 -52.94 0.57
CA ASN A 12 -39.53 -54.24 -0.17
C ASN A 12 -40.19 -54.18 -1.57
N SER A 13 -39.74 -54.88 -2.64
CA SER A 13 -38.84 -56.04 -2.81
C SER A 13 -38.57 -56.29 -4.31
N SER A 14 -37.40 -56.86 -4.64
CA SER A 14 -37.00 -57.48 -5.94
C SER A 14 -37.78 -58.81 -6.23
N PRO A 15 -37.52 -59.65 -7.28
CA PRO A 15 -36.24 -60.15 -7.89
C PRO A 15 -36.25 -60.12 -9.46
N GLY A 16 -35.23 -60.41 -10.29
CA GLY A 16 -34.00 -61.23 -10.28
C GLY A 16 -34.01 -62.06 -11.60
N THR A 17 -33.04 -62.01 -12.52
CA THR A 17 -31.90 -62.95 -12.67
C THR A 17 -31.31 -62.85 -14.11
N GLY A 18 -29.99 -63.13 -14.29
CA GLY A 18 -29.38 -63.50 -15.58
C GLY A 18 -28.07 -62.76 -15.97
N THR A 19 -26.92 -63.34 -15.62
CA THR A 19 -25.51 -62.93 -15.86
C THR A 19 -24.92 -63.51 -17.19
N PRO A 20 -23.59 -63.55 -17.45
CA PRO A 20 -22.64 -62.46 -17.80
C PRO A 20 -21.76 -62.81 -19.05
N LEU A 21 -20.82 -61.94 -19.49
CA LEU A 21 -19.41 -62.28 -19.78
C LEU A 21 -18.58 -61.11 -20.35
N ASP A 22 -17.30 -61.13 -19.97
CA ASP A 22 -16.14 -60.27 -20.23
C ASP A 22 -15.74 -60.06 -21.71
N ASP A 23 -15.05 -58.95 -22.01
CA ASP A 23 -13.60 -58.94 -22.27
C ASP A 23 -13.08 -57.55 -22.69
N ALA A 24 -11.95 -57.15 -22.11
CA ALA A 24 -11.02 -56.16 -22.66
C ALA A 24 -9.83 -56.92 -23.26
N PRO A 25 -9.02 -56.38 -24.21
CA PRO A 25 -7.91 -55.52 -23.79
C PRO A 25 -7.43 -54.49 -24.85
N ALA A 26 -6.31 -53.85 -24.51
CA ALA A 26 -5.78 -52.57 -24.96
C ALA A 26 -4.74 -52.63 -26.10
N THR A 27 -4.10 -51.45 -26.30
CA THR A 27 -2.83 -51.10 -27.00
C THR A 27 -2.96 -50.66 -28.47
N ASN A 28 -2.09 -49.84 -29.09
CA ASN A 28 -1.18 -48.72 -28.77
C ASN A 28 -0.51 -48.39 -30.14
N GLY A 29 -0.23 -47.14 -30.53
CA GLY A 29 0.58 -46.91 -31.76
C GLY A 29 0.53 -45.53 -32.40
N ASN A 30 1.68 -45.04 -32.86
CA ASN A 30 2.10 -43.64 -33.00
C ASN A 30 2.29 -43.20 -34.48
N HIS A 31 2.55 -41.89 -34.70
CA HIS A 31 3.13 -41.20 -35.91
C HIS A 31 2.21 -40.91 -37.13
N VAL A 32 2.30 -39.82 -37.95
CA VAL A 32 2.98 -38.50 -37.99
C VAL A 32 2.42 -37.67 -39.19
N ASN A 33 2.45 -36.34 -39.08
CA ASN A 33 2.42 -35.22 -40.08
C ASN A 33 1.66 -35.30 -41.44
N ASN A 34 0.85 -34.27 -41.73
CA ASN A 34 1.13 -33.25 -42.76
C ASN A 34 -0.07 -32.27 -42.97
N GLU A 35 0.18 -30.95 -42.94
CA GLU A 35 -0.64 -29.97 -43.66
C GLU A 35 -0.30 -30.03 -45.16
N PRO A 36 -1.24 -29.66 -46.07
CA PRO A 36 -1.12 -28.34 -46.69
C PRO A 36 -2.45 -27.66 -47.09
N ARG A 37 -2.48 -26.32 -46.94
CA ARG A 37 -3.16 -25.23 -47.70
C ARG A 37 -4.58 -25.40 -48.31
N PRO A 38 -5.35 -24.29 -48.43
CA PRO A 38 -6.77 -24.31 -48.84
C PRO A 38 -6.97 -24.21 -50.37
N PRO A 39 -8.07 -24.73 -50.92
CA PRO A 39 -8.53 -24.43 -52.27
C PRO A 39 -9.74 -23.45 -52.31
N PRO A 40 -10.06 -22.89 -53.49
CA PRO A 40 -10.67 -21.56 -53.67
C PRO A 40 -12.20 -21.54 -53.81
N ALA A 41 -12.80 -20.35 -53.67
CA ALA A 41 -14.19 -20.05 -54.06
C ALA A 41 -14.38 -20.14 -55.59
N PRO A 42 -15.58 -20.48 -56.13
CA PRO A 42 -16.63 -19.48 -56.48
C PRO A 42 -18.07 -20.09 -56.56
N PRO A 43 -19.11 -19.46 -57.18
CA PRO A 43 -19.52 -18.06 -57.25
C PRO A 43 -20.97 -17.81 -56.75
N SER A 44 -21.25 -16.51 -56.66
CA SER A 44 -22.50 -15.79 -56.36
C SER A 44 -23.78 -16.26 -57.07
N ALA A 45 -24.90 -16.26 -56.33
CA ALA A 45 -26.23 -15.97 -56.85
C ALA A 45 -26.99 -15.09 -55.83
N ALA A 46 -27.55 -13.98 -56.32
CA ALA A 46 -28.11 -12.88 -55.55
C ALA A 46 -29.63 -13.00 -55.33
N ALA A 47 -30.12 -12.63 -54.13
CA ALA A 47 -31.34 -11.85 -53.86
C ALA A 47 -31.51 -11.59 -52.34
N PRO A 48 -32.20 -10.52 -51.91
CA PRO A 48 -31.81 -9.72 -50.74
C PRO A 48 -32.65 -10.00 -49.47
N PRO A 49 -32.22 -9.45 -48.30
CA PRO A 49 -33.21 -8.96 -47.36
C PRO A 49 -32.95 -7.54 -46.82
N ASN A 50 -34.06 -6.95 -46.42
CA ASN A 50 -34.28 -5.59 -45.94
C ASN A 50 -33.48 -5.19 -44.68
N LYS A 51 -33.24 -3.88 -44.61
CA LYS A 51 -32.76 -3.08 -43.48
C LYS A 51 -33.60 -3.28 -42.21
N LYS A 52 -32.95 -3.47 -41.05
CA LYS A 52 -32.99 -2.52 -39.91
C LYS A 52 -32.21 -3.02 -38.67
N ASP A 53 -31.30 -2.15 -38.24
CA ASP A 53 -30.98 -1.79 -36.85
C ASP A 53 -30.47 -2.88 -35.88
N ARG A 54 -29.15 -3.09 -35.95
CA ARG A 54 -28.35 -3.37 -34.74
C ARG A 54 -28.47 -2.18 -33.78
N LYS A 55 -29.12 -2.37 -32.62
CA LYS A 55 -28.98 -1.46 -31.48
C LYS A 55 -28.45 -2.23 -30.27
N ALA A 56 -27.29 -1.78 -29.82
CA ALA A 56 -26.45 -2.34 -28.78
C ALA A 56 -27.15 -2.49 -27.43
N LYS A 57 -26.86 -3.61 -26.76
CA LYS A 57 -27.00 -3.76 -25.31
C LYS A 57 -26.06 -2.76 -24.64
N LYS A 58 -26.60 -1.88 -23.78
CA LYS A 58 -25.83 -1.04 -22.85
C LYS A 58 -25.10 -1.95 -21.85
N ALA A 59 -23.90 -2.39 -22.23
CA ALA A 59 -22.79 -2.46 -21.28
C ALA A 59 -22.55 -1.03 -20.77
N LEU A 60 -22.10 -0.87 -19.52
CA LEU A 60 -21.34 0.33 -19.17
C LEU A 60 -20.24 0.45 -20.22
N ASP A 61 -20.36 1.50 -21.02
CA ASP A 61 -19.80 1.54 -22.36
C ASP A 61 -18.27 1.47 -22.23
N SER A 62 -17.58 0.72 -23.09
CA SER A 62 -16.10 0.78 -23.14
C SER A 62 -15.64 2.25 -23.25
N THR A 63 -16.46 3.07 -23.89
CA THR A 63 -16.36 4.53 -23.97
C THR A 63 -16.40 5.25 -22.61
N GLU A 64 -17.15 4.76 -21.62
CA GLU A 64 -17.24 5.32 -20.26
C GLU A 64 -16.00 4.99 -19.42
N ALA A 65 -15.50 3.75 -19.52
CA ALA A 65 -14.23 3.36 -18.91
C ALA A 65 -13.05 4.13 -19.56
N SER A 66 -13.05 4.23 -20.89
CA SER A 66 -12.07 5.06 -21.62
C SER A 66 -12.19 6.54 -21.29
N LYS A 67 -13.41 7.06 -21.03
CA LYS A 67 -13.61 8.44 -20.55
C LYS A 67 -13.07 8.65 -19.14
N LEU A 68 -13.26 7.71 -18.22
CA LEU A 68 -12.70 7.80 -16.88
C LEU A 68 -11.16 7.75 -16.89
N VAL A 69 -10.58 6.90 -17.74
CA VAL A 69 -9.13 6.85 -17.94
C VAL A 69 -8.63 8.15 -18.58
N ALA A 70 -9.29 8.64 -19.63
CA ALA A 70 -8.94 9.93 -20.26
C ALA A 70 -9.09 11.11 -19.29
N GLN A 71 -10.12 11.11 -18.44
CA GLN A 71 -10.31 12.11 -17.40
C GLN A 71 -9.22 12.03 -16.33
N ARG A 72 -8.78 10.82 -15.95
CA ARG A 72 -7.68 10.64 -15.00
C ARG A 72 -6.34 11.05 -15.59
N ILE A 73 -6.09 10.74 -16.86
CA ILE A 73 -4.91 11.20 -17.60
C ILE A 73 -4.92 12.73 -17.70
N SER A 74 -6.04 13.33 -18.10
CA SER A 74 -6.18 14.79 -18.18
C SER A 74 -6.01 15.47 -16.82
N GLN A 75 -6.47 14.85 -15.73
CA GLN A 75 -6.24 15.35 -14.38
C GLN A 75 -4.76 15.31 -14.02
N LEU A 76 -4.09 14.17 -14.24
CA LEU A 76 -2.67 14.02 -13.95
C LEU A 76 -1.78 14.93 -14.82
N GLU A 77 -2.15 15.14 -16.08
CA GLU A 77 -1.47 16.09 -16.97
C GLU A 77 -1.67 17.54 -16.51
N HIS A 78 -2.86 17.89 -16.01
CA HIS A 78 -3.12 19.21 -15.44
C HIS A 78 -2.37 19.44 -14.13
N ASP A 79 -2.33 18.43 -13.26
CA ASP A 79 -1.60 18.47 -12.00
C ASP A 79 -0.09 18.60 -12.26
N ALA A 80 0.47 17.83 -13.21
CA ALA A 80 1.88 17.92 -13.62
C ALA A 80 2.22 19.25 -14.30
N ALA A 81 1.30 19.83 -15.09
CA ALA A 81 1.47 21.17 -15.64
C ALA A 81 1.47 22.23 -14.53
N GLY A 82 0.62 22.08 -13.51
CA GLY A 82 0.57 22.96 -12.34
C GLY A 82 1.84 22.89 -11.50
N GLU A 83 2.39 21.70 -11.27
CA GLU A 83 3.68 21.51 -10.58
C GLU A 83 4.83 22.16 -11.36
N LYS A 84 4.86 21.98 -12.69
CA LYS A 84 5.87 22.59 -13.54
C LYS A 84 5.80 24.12 -13.56
N ASP A 85 4.59 24.68 -13.54
CA ASP A 85 4.39 26.13 -13.45
C ASP A 85 4.80 26.66 -12.06
N GLN A 86 4.51 25.94 -10.98
CA GLN A 86 4.98 26.28 -9.62
C GLN A 86 6.50 26.26 -9.52
N GLU A 87 7.15 25.24 -10.08
CA GLU A 87 8.60 25.13 -10.06
C GLU A 87 9.28 26.23 -10.87
N ALA A 88 8.69 26.60 -12.01
CA ALA A 88 9.14 27.75 -12.80
C ALA A 88 8.95 29.09 -12.07
N GLU A 89 7.88 29.25 -11.29
CA GLU A 89 7.65 30.43 -10.45
C GLU A 89 8.70 30.51 -9.33
N ILE A 90 8.97 29.39 -8.63
CA ILE A 90 10.00 29.30 -7.60
C ILE A 90 11.37 29.68 -8.18
N GLU A 91 11.72 29.15 -9.35
CA GLU A 91 13.00 29.46 -10.00
C GLU A 91 13.13 30.96 -10.35
N ARG A 92 12.04 31.60 -10.80
CA ARG A 92 12.02 33.05 -11.05
C ARG A 92 12.20 33.86 -9.76
N GLU A 93 11.52 33.47 -8.69
CA GLU A 93 11.60 34.18 -7.41
C GLU A 93 13.00 34.02 -6.78
N VAL A 94 13.61 32.84 -6.88
CA VAL A 94 15.00 32.57 -6.45
C VAL A 94 15.99 33.42 -7.26
N LYS A 95 15.83 33.52 -8.58
CA LYS A 95 16.67 34.38 -9.43
C LYS A 95 16.52 35.86 -9.08
N LYS A 96 15.30 36.31 -8.78
CA LYS A 96 15.01 37.68 -8.37
C LYS A 96 15.62 38.00 -6.99
N ALA A 97 15.45 37.13 -6.00
CA ALA A 97 16.02 37.27 -4.67
C ALA A 97 17.56 37.31 -4.70
N ASN A 98 18.20 36.48 -5.55
CA ASN A 98 19.65 36.50 -5.72
C ASN A 98 20.16 37.81 -6.35
N ARG A 99 19.47 38.33 -7.38
CA ARG A 99 19.82 39.62 -7.99
C ARG A 99 19.68 40.78 -7.00
N GLU A 100 18.61 40.77 -6.22
CA GLU A 100 18.37 41.78 -5.18
C GLU A 100 19.43 41.73 -4.08
N LEU A 101 19.80 40.54 -3.61
CA LEU A 101 20.86 40.34 -2.63
C LEU A 101 22.23 40.83 -3.15
N GLN A 102 22.57 40.52 -4.40
CA GLN A 102 23.79 41.01 -5.04
C GLN A 102 23.80 42.53 -5.20
N SER A 103 22.66 43.14 -5.57
CA SER A 103 22.54 44.59 -5.67
C SER A 103 22.71 45.28 -4.32
N GLN A 104 22.13 44.73 -3.25
CA GLN A 104 22.21 45.28 -1.89
C GLN A 104 23.62 45.15 -1.30
N THR A 105 24.32 44.06 -1.59
CA THR A 105 25.66 43.79 -1.05
C THR A 105 26.81 44.41 -1.87
N ALA A 106 26.58 44.83 -3.12
CA ALA A 106 27.62 45.36 -4.00
C ALA A 106 28.25 46.70 -3.56
N ARG A 107 27.57 47.47 -2.69
CA ARG A 107 28.03 48.79 -2.20
C ARG A 107 28.42 48.80 -0.73
N MET A 108 28.37 47.64 -0.07
CA MET A 108 28.68 47.50 1.35
C MET A 108 30.17 47.21 1.55
N SER A 109 30.74 47.68 2.66
CA SER A 109 32.06 47.21 3.11
C SER A 109 32.00 45.74 3.52
N GLU A 110 33.13 45.06 3.59
CA GLU A 110 33.17 43.63 3.95
C GLU A 110 32.49 43.35 5.30
N ILE A 111 32.72 44.20 6.30
CA ILE A 111 32.09 44.11 7.63
C ILE A 111 30.57 44.34 7.54
N GLN A 112 30.12 45.37 6.81
CA GLN A 112 28.69 45.64 6.64
C GLN A 112 27.97 44.52 5.87
N LYS A 113 28.66 43.89 4.92
CA LYS A 113 28.16 42.76 4.14
C LYS A 113 27.98 41.52 5.02
N ILE A 114 28.93 41.24 5.92
CA ILE A 114 28.84 40.15 6.90
C ILE A 114 27.64 40.38 7.83
N ASP A 115 27.49 41.57 8.40
CA ASP A 115 26.36 41.90 9.30
C ASP A 115 25.02 41.80 8.58
N HIS A 116 24.92 42.32 7.35
CA HIS A 116 23.70 42.26 6.54
C HIS A 116 23.32 40.83 6.18
N LEU A 117 24.29 40.01 5.73
CA LEU A 117 24.05 38.60 5.41
C LEU A 117 23.66 37.79 6.65
N THR A 118 24.32 38.02 7.79
CA THR A 118 24.01 37.36 9.06
C THR A 118 22.58 37.67 9.48
N LYS A 119 22.18 38.95 9.44
CA LYS A 119 20.81 39.37 9.77
C LYS A 119 19.78 38.79 8.80
N ARG A 120 20.08 38.79 7.50
CA ARG A 120 19.20 38.20 6.48
C ARG A 120 19.02 36.69 6.68
N CYS A 121 20.08 35.95 7.01
CA CYS A 121 20.00 34.52 7.33
C CYS A 121 19.16 34.25 8.59
N GLN A 122 19.31 35.08 9.63
CA GLN A 122 18.49 34.97 10.84
C GLN A 122 17.00 35.25 10.59
N ASP A 123 16.69 36.27 9.80
CA ASP A 123 15.31 36.59 9.43
C ASP A 123 14.69 35.47 8.56
N LEU A 124 15.43 34.95 7.57
CA LEU A 124 14.99 33.81 6.75
C LEU A 124 14.74 32.55 7.58
N LEU A 125 15.58 32.26 8.57
CA LEU A 125 15.38 31.13 9.49
C LEU A 125 14.11 31.30 10.33
N ARG A 126 13.85 32.54 10.81
CA ARG A 126 12.63 32.85 11.57
C ARG A 126 11.38 32.70 10.71
N ASP A 127 11.41 33.21 9.48
CA ASP A 127 10.31 33.10 8.52
C ASP A 127 10.07 31.62 8.13
N MET A 128 11.12 30.84 7.92
CA MET A 128 11.00 29.40 7.66
C MET A 128 10.32 28.66 8.83
N LYS A 129 10.76 28.89 10.07
CA LYS A 129 10.13 28.29 11.27
C LYS A 129 8.68 28.76 11.45
N GLN A 130 8.36 30.00 11.08
CA GLN A 130 6.99 30.50 11.10
C GLN A 130 6.13 29.77 10.05
N HIS A 131 6.59 29.65 8.81
CA HIS A 131 5.90 28.95 7.74
C HIS A 131 5.70 27.46 8.03
N GLU A 132 6.66 26.81 8.68
CA GLU A 132 6.54 25.42 9.12
C GLU A 132 5.41 25.25 10.14
N ARG A 133 5.35 26.10 11.16
CA ARG A 133 4.23 26.10 12.14
C ARG A 133 2.89 26.36 11.48
N GLU A 134 2.86 27.28 10.51
CA GLU A 134 1.65 27.64 9.77
C GLU A 134 1.18 26.51 8.84
N SER A 135 2.14 25.81 8.21
CA SER A 135 1.90 24.59 7.41
C SER A 135 1.28 23.49 8.27
N ILE A 136 1.82 23.23 9.46
CA ILE A 136 1.27 22.24 10.40
C ILE A 136 -0.17 22.61 10.81
N LYS A 137 -0.43 23.89 11.12
CA LYS A 137 -1.79 24.38 11.44
C LYS A 137 -2.74 24.21 10.26
N ASN A 138 -2.30 24.54 9.05
CA ASN A 138 -3.09 24.39 7.84
C ASN A 138 -3.39 22.92 7.53
N LYS A 139 -2.42 22.02 7.71
CA LYS A 139 -2.62 20.56 7.59
C LYS A 139 -3.68 20.06 8.58
N LYS A 140 -3.58 20.42 9.86
CA LYS A 140 -4.60 20.07 10.88
C LYS A 140 -5.98 20.62 10.52
N ARG A 141 -6.06 21.85 10.01
CA ARG A 141 -7.33 22.46 9.56
C ARG A 141 -7.91 21.74 8.34
N ALA A 142 -7.07 21.35 7.38
CA ALA A 142 -7.50 20.58 6.21
C ALA A 142 -8.07 19.21 6.61
N ASP A 143 -7.40 18.50 7.52
CA ASP A 143 -7.87 17.21 8.06
C ASP A 143 -9.21 17.36 8.78
N GLN A 144 -9.37 18.42 9.57
CA GLN A 144 -10.63 18.73 10.27
C GLN A 144 -11.76 19.03 9.29
N LEU A 145 -11.52 19.88 8.28
CA LEU A 145 -12.51 20.19 7.25
C LEU A 145 -12.89 18.95 6.43
N GLN A 146 -11.94 18.05 6.17
CA GLN A 146 -12.21 16.80 5.47
C GLN A 146 -13.11 15.88 6.30
N LYS A 147 -12.86 15.76 7.62
CA LYS A 147 -13.75 15.03 8.55
C LYS A 147 -15.15 15.63 8.61
N GLU A 148 -15.27 16.96 8.69
CA GLU A 148 -16.56 17.67 8.69
C GLU A 148 -17.34 17.46 7.38
N LYS A 149 -16.64 17.50 6.24
CA LYS A 149 -17.23 17.22 4.92
C LYS A 149 -17.77 15.79 4.86
N ASP A 150 -17.02 14.81 5.32
CA ASP A 150 -17.44 13.41 5.31
C ASP A 150 -18.61 13.17 6.28
N HIS A 151 -18.58 13.82 7.45
CA HIS A 151 -19.70 13.82 8.40
C HIS A 151 -20.97 14.42 7.78
N ALA A 152 -20.88 15.62 7.19
CA ALA A 152 -21.99 16.28 6.51
C ALA A 152 -22.55 15.46 5.34
N ARG A 153 -21.68 14.79 4.57
CA ARG A 153 -22.07 13.88 3.50
C ARG A 153 -22.86 12.68 4.03
N ASN A 154 -22.43 12.10 5.15
CA ASN A 154 -23.13 10.99 5.78
C ASN A 154 -24.51 11.41 6.29
N GLU A 155 -24.61 12.58 6.93
CA GLU A 155 -25.89 13.14 7.39
C GLU A 155 -26.82 13.44 6.20
N LEU A 156 -26.32 14.04 5.11
CA LEU A 156 -27.12 14.27 3.91
C LEU A 156 -27.66 12.96 3.31
N THR A 157 -26.86 11.91 3.32
CA THR A 157 -27.27 10.58 2.82
C THR A 157 -28.39 10.00 3.68
N LYS A 158 -28.29 10.12 5.01
CA LYS A 158 -29.36 9.71 5.94
C LYS A 158 -30.64 10.52 5.74
N HIS A 159 -30.52 11.85 5.66
CA HIS A 159 -31.66 12.74 5.42
C HIS A 159 -32.36 12.44 4.10
N THR A 160 -31.60 12.17 3.04
CA THR A 160 -32.14 11.78 1.73
C THR A 160 -32.91 10.46 1.84
N GLY A 161 -32.34 9.45 2.51
CA GLY A 161 -33.02 8.17 2.72
C GLY A 161 -34.31 8.29 3.56
N LEU A 162 -34.33 9.15 4.58
CA LEU A 162 -35.54 9.44 5.36
C LEU A 162 -36.59 10.17 4.52
N ARG A 163 -36.18 11.15 3.71
CA ARG A 163 -37.05 11.88 2.78
C ARG A 163 -37.74 10.92 1.81
N GLU A 164 -36.99 9.99 1.21
CA GLU A 164 -37.53 8.98 0.29
C GLU A 164 -38.52 8.03 0.99
N LYS A 165 -38.25 7.61 2.23
CA LYS A 165 -39.18 6.79 3.02
C LYS A 165 -40.48 7.54 3.32
N LEU A 166 -40.39 8.81 3.72
CA LEU A 166 -41.56 9.67 3.95
C LEU A 166 -42.36 9.89 2.66
N GLU A 167 -41.71 10.17 1.54
CA GLU A 167 -42.41 10.31 0.26
C GLU A 167 -43.14 9.03 -0.15
N LYS A 168 -42.55 7.86 0.07
CA LYS A 168 -43.22 6.57 -0.18
C LYS A 168 -44.45 6.41 0.72
N LEU A 169 -44.30 6.64 2.02
CA LEU A 169 -45.41 6.55 2.97
C LEU A 169 -46.55 7.52 2.61
N CYS A 170 -46.23 8.76 2.27
CA CYS A 170 -47.22 9.75 1.83
C CYS A 170 -47.95 9.30 0.56
N ARG A 171 -47.24 8.74 -0.43
CA ARG A 171 -47.86 8.21 -1.66
C ARG A 171 -48.76 7.00 -1.39
N GLU A 172 -48.34 6.09 -0.52
CA GLU A 172 -49.13 4.93 -0.11
C GLU A 172 -50.38 5.35 0.66
N LEU A 173 -50.25 6.23 1.64
CA LEU A 173 -51.37 6.78 2.40
C LEU A 173 -52.37 7.48 1.48
N GLN A 174 -51.90 8.25 0.50
CA GLN A 174 -52.78 8.93 -0.45
C GLN A 174 -53.47 7.95 -1.40
N LYS A 175 -52.81 6.85 -1.78
CA LYS A 175 -53.40 5.77 -2.56
C LYS A 175 -54.49 5.03 -1.76
N GLU A 176 -54.24 4.71 -0.50
CA GLU A 176 -55.23 4.08 0.39
C GLU A 176 -56.42 5.00 0.66
N ASN A 177 -56.18 6.30 0.90
CA ASN A 177 -57.26 7.26 1.11
C ASN A 177 -58.17 7.37 -0.13
N ASN A 178 -57.58 7.42 -1.34
CA ASN A 178 -58.34 7.39 -2.59
C ASN A 178 -59.10 6.08 -2.78
N LYS A 179 -58.51 4.94 -2.40
CA LYS A 179 -59.17 3.64 -2.44
C LYS A 179 -60.39 3.62 -1.51
N LEU A 180 -60.21 4.02 -0.24
CA LEU A 180 -61.30 4.10 0.73
C LEU A 180 -62.41 5.06 0.30
N LYS A 181 -62.05 6.21 -0.28
CA LYS A 181 -63.02 7.16 -0.84
C LYS A 181 -63.86 6.54 -1.96
N ASN A 182 -63.24 5.77 -2.85
CA ASN A 182 -63.92 5.07 -3.93
C ASN A 182 -64.80 3.91 -3.42
N GLU A 183 -64.31 3.15 -2.45
CA GLU A 183 -65.09 2.08 -1.80
C GLU A 183 -66.31 2.64 -1.07
N ASN A 184 -66.12 3.72 -0.30
CA ASN A 184 -67.22 4.39 0.40
C ASN A 184 -68.27 4.91 -0.59
N LYS A 185 -67.85 5.59 -1.67
CA LYS A 185 -68.75 6.03 -2.75
C LYS A 185 -69.52 4.86 -3.36
N THR A 186 -68.83 3.75 -3.64
CA THR A 186 -69.45 2.55 -4.23
C THR A 186 -70.48 1.93 -3.27
N LEU A 187 -70.18 1.89 -1.98
CA LEU A 187 -71.11 1.43 -0.93
C LEU A 187 -72.34 2.35 -0.85
N THR A 188 -72.15 3.67 -0.80
CA THR A 188 -73.26 4.63 -0.78
C THR A 188 -74.13 4.51 -2.04
N ASP A 189 -73.52 4.38 -3.22
CA ASP A 189 -74.25 4.19 -4.48
C ASP A 189 -75.03 2.87 -4.48
N THR A 190 -74.47 1.82 -3.90
CA THR A 190 -75.14 0.51 -3.78
C THR A 190 -76.29 0.58 -2.80
N GLN A 191 -76.10 1.19 -1.64
CA GLN A 191 -77.14 1.39 -0.63
C GLN A 191 -78.30 2.18 -1.22
N ARG A 192 -78.04 3.30 -1.88
CA ARG A 192 -79.06 4.13 -2.54
C ARG A 192 -79.83 3.37 -3.61
N ARG A 193 -79.15 2.59 -4.47
CA ARG A 193 -79.83 1.73 -5.45
C ARG A 193 -80.71 0.69 -4.78
N ASN A 194 -80.25 0.13 -3.66
CA ASN A 194 -81.01 -0.87 -2.91
C ASN A 194 -82.23 -0.24 -2.24
N GLU A 195 -82.09 0.93 -1.64
CA GLU A 195 -83.20 1.72 -1.08
C GLU A 195 -84.24 2.02 -2.16
N THR A 196 -83.83 2.57 -3.32
CA THR A 196 -84.76 2.81 -4.44
C THR A 196 -85.44 1.52 -4.92
N ALA A 197 -84.69 0.41 -5.03
CA ALA A 197 -85.26 -0.87 -5.43
C ALA A 197 -86.26 -1.43 -4.39
N TRP A 198 -86.06 -1.17 -3.10
CA TRP A 198 -87.01 -1.52 -2.04
C TRP A 198 -88.23 -0.62 -2.06
N ASP A 199 -88.06 0.68 -2.25
CA ASP A 199 -89.17 1.63 -2.42
C ASP A 199 -90.04 1.23 -3.61
N GLU A 200 -89.44 0.91 -4.76
CA GLU A 200 -90.15 0.42 -5.95
C GLU A 200 -90.93 -0.88 -5.66
N LYS A 201 -90.32 -1.85 -4.97
CA LYS A 201 -91.00 -3.09 -4.57
C LYS A 201 -92.15 -2.82 -3.61
N TYR A 202 -91.97 -1.90 -2.66
CA TYR A 202 -93.00 -1.56 -1.68
C TYR A 202 -94.16 -0.82 -2.34
N SER A 203 -93.88 0.13 -3.24
CA SER A 203 -94.88 0.79 -4.08
C SER A 203 -95.63 -0.21 -4.97
N ALA A 204 -94.94 -1.16 -5.59
CA ALA A 204 -95.59 -2.20 -6.40
C ALA A 204 -96.48 -3.12 -5.55
N LEU A 205 -96.04 -3.48 -4.34
CA LEU A 205 -96.85 -4.26 -3.41
C LEU A 205 -98.10 -3.49 -2.95
N LEU A 206 -97.94 -2.22 -2.59
CA LEU A 206 -99.07 -1.36 -2.23
C LEU A 206 -100.05 -1.22 -3.38
N GLN A 207 -99.57 -1.00 -4.61
CA GLN A 207 -100.41 -0.96 -5.81
C GLN A 207 -101.16 -2.29 -6.00
N THR A 208 -100.48 -3.43 -5.84
CA THR A 208 -101.13 -4.74 -5.97
C THR A 208 -102.21 -4.96 -4.90
N LEU A 209 -101.97 -4.47 -3.68
CA LEU A 209 -102.96 -4.54 -2.59
C LEU A 209 -104.15 -3.62 -2.86
N ASP A 210 -103.91 -2.41 -3.38
CA ASP A 210 -104.96 -1.48 -3.82
C ASP A 210 -105.77 -2.09 -4.97
N ASP A 211 -105.12 -2.68 -5.98
CA ASP A 211 -105.76 -3.39 -7.09
C ASP A 211 -106.60 -4.57 -6.58
N TYR A 212 -106.10 -5.36 -5.63
CA TYR A 212 -106.85 -6.47 -5.01
C TYR A 212 -108.04 -5.97 -4.19
N GLN A 213 -107.90 -4.83 -3.52
CA GLN A 213 -108.99 -4.22 -2.79
C GLN A 213 -110.05 -3.65 -3.75
N GLU A 214 -109.64 -3.04 -4.86
CA GLU A 214 -110.53 -2.62 -5.94
C GLU A 214 -111.25 -3.82 -6.57
N GLU A 215 -110.56 -4.95 -6.79
CA GLU A 215 -111.14 -6.17 -7.33
C GLU A 215 -112.10 -6.85 -6.33
N LYS A 216 -111.81 -6.80 -5.03
CA LYS A 216 -112.71 -7.27 -3.97
C LYS A 216 -113.96 -6.38 -3.85
N ASP A 217 -113.79 -5.06 -3.93
CA ASP A 217 -114.88 -4.09 -3.83
C ASP A 217 -115.70 -4.03 -5.14
N ASN A 218 -115.11 -4.43 -6.27
CA ASN A 218 -115.74 -4.49 -7.58
C ASN A 218 -115.44 -5.83 -8.29
N PRO A 219 -116.01 -6.95 -7.81
CA PRO A 219 -115.67 -8.29 -8.29
C PRO A 219 -116.11 -8.48 -9.74
N ARG A 220 -115.15 -8.42 -10.66
CA ARG A 220 -115.35 -8.89 -12.03
C ARG A 220 -115.41 -10.40 -11.97
N LYS A 221 -116.58 -10.97 -12.27
CA LYS A 221 -116.71 -12.42 -12.53
C LYS A 221 -115.88 -12.76 -13.78
N GLN A 222 -114.59 -12.97 -13.61
CA GLN A 222 -113.79 -13.70 -14.58
C GLN A 222 -113.85 -15.17 -14.20
N VAL A 223 -114.79 -15.87 -14.81
CA VAL A 223 -114.76 -17.33 -14.85
C VAL A 223 -113.59 -17.67 -15.76
N VAL A 224 -112.42 -17.90 -15.15
CA VAL A 224 -111.29 -18.50 -15.85
C VAL A 224 -111.55 -20.01 -15.85
N ASP A 225 -112.25 -20.46 -16.88
CA ASP A 225 -112.21 -21.86 -17.28
C ASP A 225 -110.91 -22.02 -18.11
N MET A 226 -109.77 -22.14 -17.42
CA MET A 226 -108.56 -22.60 -18.11
C MET A 226 -108.79 -24.08 -18.40
N ASP A 227 -109.07 -24.40 -19.67
CA ASP A 227 -109.02 -25.78 -20.13
C ASP A 227 -107.67 -26.37 -19.69
N LEU A 228 -107.71 -27.54 -19.05
CA LEU A 228 -106.55 -28.21 -18.46
C LEU A 228 -105.34 -28.23 -19.42
N GLU A 229 -105.61 -28.32 -20.73
CA GLU A 229 -104.62 -28.29 -21.82
C GLU A 229 -103.79 -26.99 -21.87
N GLU A 230 -104.38 -25.82 -21.65
CA GLU A 230 -103.69 -24.53 -21.71
C GLU A 230 -102.81 -24.31 -20.46
N LEU A 231 -103.24 -24.84 -19.30
CA LEU A 231 -102.40 -24.92 -18.12
C LEU A 231 -101.18 -25.84 -18.35
N PHE A 232 -101.37 -26.99 -19.00
CA PHE A 232 -100.26 -27.86 -19.38
C PHE A 232 -99.30 -27.18 -20.36
N LYS A 233 -99.81 -26.50 -21.40
CA LYS A 233 -98.98 -25.74 -22.37
C LYS A 233 -98.15 -24.66 -21.69
N SER A 234 -98.74 -23.87 -20.79
CA SER A 234 -98.01 -22.83 -20.06
C SER A 234 -96.94 -23.41 -19.13
N ARG A 235 -97.21 -24.54 -18.46
CA ARG A 235 -96.22 -25.23 -17.61
C ARG A 235 -95.06 -25.81 -18.42
N PHE A 236 -95.33 -26.45 -19.56
CA PHE A 236 -94.27 -26.95 -20.44
C PHE A 236 -93.44 -25.82 -21.04
N LYS A 237 -94.08 -24.72 -21.48
CA LYS A 237 -93.35 -23.54 -21.95
C LYS A 237 -92.46 -22.95 -20.86
N SER A 238 -92.99 -22.77 -19.64
CA SER A 238 -92.20 -22.28 -18.51
C SER A 238 -91.02 -23.19 -18.19
N LEU A 239 -91.19 -24.51 -18.29
CA LEU A 239 -90.11 -25.46 -18.09
C LEU A 239 -89.02 -25.29 -19.16
N ILE A 240 -89.39 -25.19 -20.44
CA ILE A 240 -88.45 -24.94 -21.55
C ILE A 240 -87.69 -23.63 -21.32
N ASP A 241 -88.40 -22.53 -21.05
CA ASP A 241 -87.81 -21.22 -20.82
C ASP A 241 -86.82 -21.25 -19.62
N GLN A 242 -87.11 -22.03 -18.57
CA GLN A 242 -86.17 -22.24 -17.45
C GLN A 242 -84.92 -23.02 -17.84
N TYR A 243 -85.04 -24.03 -18.71
CA TYR A 243 -83.89 -24.79 -19.22
C TYR A 243 -83.00 -23.92 -20.11
N GLU A 244 -83.59 -23.14 -21.02
CA GLU A 244 -82.86 -22.20 -21.88
C GLU A 244 -82.14 -21.13 -21.04
N LEU A 245 -82.81 -20.57 -20.03
CA LEU A 245 -82.19 -19.58 -19.14
C LEU A 245 -81.03 -20.18 -18.34
N ARG A 246 -81.17 -21.42 -17.86
CA ARG A 246 -80.10 -22.15 -17.18
C ARG A 246 -78.91 -22.38 -18.11
N GLU A 247 -79.16 -22.79 -19.36
CA GLU A 247 -78.11 -23.02 -20.35
C GLU A 247 -77.38 -21.72 -20.70
N LEU A 248 -78.10 -20.60 -20.87
CA LEU A 248 -77.51 -19.28 -21.07
C LEU A 248 -76.65 -18.85 -19.86
N HIS A 249 -77.12 -19.11 -18.64
CA HIS A 249 -76.36 -18.85 -17.42
C HIS A 249 -75.06 -19.67 -17.38
N PHE A 250 -75.10 -20.96 -17.74
CA PHE A 250 -73.89 -21.78 -17.82
C PHE A 250 -72.90 -21.26 -18.86
N HIS A 251 -73.37 -20.84 -20.04
CA HIS A 251 -72.50 -20.23 -21.06
C HIS A 251 -71.83 -18.94 -20.55
N SER A 252 -72.60 -18.08 -19.87
CA SER A 252 -72.07 -16.85 -19.26
C SER A 252 -71.03 -17.14 -18.18
N LEU A 253 -71.29 -18.12 -17.32
CA LEU A 253 -70.37 -18.54 -16.27
C LEU A 253 -69.07 -19.11 -16.85
N MET A 254 -69.16 -19.98 -17.87
CA MET A 254 -67.98 -20.53 -18.56
C MET A 254 -67.16 -19.43 -19.21
N ARG A 255 -67.80 -18.46 -19.86
CA ARG A 255 -67.12 -17.29 -20.43
C ARG A 255 -66.39 -16.47 -19.36
N THR A 256 -67.02 -16.28 -18.19
CA THR A 256 -66.40 -15.57 -17.06
C THR A 256 -65.17 -16.32 -16.56
N LYS A 257 -65.26 -17.64 -16.42
CA LYS A 257 -64.13 -18.48 -15.98
C LYS A 257 -62.98 -18.50 -16.98
N GLU A 258 -63.28 -18.53 -18.26
CA GLU A 258 -62.27 -18.42 -19.33
C GLU A 258 -61.53 -17.07 -19.26
N LEU A 259 -62.26 -15.96 -19.07
CA LEU A 259 -61.66 -14.64 -18.90
C LEU A 259 -60.81 -14.53 -17.62
N GLU A 260 -61.26 -15.09 -16.49
CA GLU A 260 -60.48 -15.17 -15.25
C GLU A 260 -59.17 -15.95 -15.46
N LEU A 261 -59.22 -17.08 -16.18
CA LEU A 261 -58.05 -17.88 -16.48
C LEU A 261 -57.06 -17.12 -17.36
N GLN A 262 -57.53 -16.51 -18.45
CA GLN A 262 -56.69 -15.68 -19.34
C GLN A 262 -56.06 -14.49 -18.62
N PHE A 263 -56.80 -13.84 -17.72
CA PHE A 263 -56.28 -12.74 -16.89
C PHE A 263 -55.17 -13.23 -15.97
N ASN A 264 -55.37 -14.34 -15.27
CA ASN A 264 -54.37 -14.90 -14.38
C ASN A 264 -53.12 -15.39 -15.12
N MET A 265 -53.29 -16.02 -16.29
CA MET A 265 -52.17 -16.40 -17.16
C MET A 265 -51.37 -15.16 -17.61
N SER A 266 -52.04 -14.12 -18.08
CA SER A 266 -51.38 -12.87 -18.50
C SER A 266 -50.63 -12.20 -17.35
N LYS A 267 -51.19 -12.24 -16.14
CA LYS A 267 -50.53 -11.72 -14.93
C LYS A 267 -49.30 -12.55 -14.56
N TYR A 268 -49.40 -13.88 -14.63
CA TYR A 268 -48.29 -14.79 -14.37
C TYR A 268 -47.14 -14.59 -15.37
N ASP A 269 -47.45 -14.52 -16.67
CA ASP A 269 -46.44 -14.32 -17.72
C ASP A 269 -45.71 -12.99 -17.57
N LYS A 270 -46.43 -11.93 -17.18
CA LYS A 270 -45.83 -10.62 -16.88
C LYS A 270 -44.89 -10.69 -15.68
N GLU A 271 -45.30 -11.34 -14.60
CA GLU A 271 -44.49 -11.46 -13.38
C GLU A 271 -43.24 -12.33 -13.62
N LYS A 272 -43.42 -13.45 -14.33
CA LYS A 272 -42.31 -14.32 -14.75
C LYS A 272 -41.28 -13.55 -15.57
N LYS A 273 -41.73 -12.78 -16.57
CA LYS A 273 -40.85 -11.96 -17.41
C LYS A 273 -40.12 -10.87 -16.59
N ASN A 274 -40.80 -10.23 -15.64
CA ASN A 274 -40.17 -9.26 -14.76
C ASN A 274 -39.09 -9.92 -13.88
N SER A 275 -39.39 -11.08 -13.28
CA SER A 275 -38.43 -11.85 -12.49
C SER A 275 -37.21 -12.31 -13.30
N GLU A 276 -37.40 -12.74 -14.55
CA GLU A 276 -36.30 -13.09 -15.45
C GLU A 276 -35.40 -11.89 -15.77
N VAL A 277 -35.98 -10.71 -16.01
CA VAL A 277 -35.24 -9.46 -16.26
C VAL A 277 -34.46 -9.03 -15.00
N GLU A 278 -35.09 -9.09 -13.83
CA GLU A 278 -34.43 -8.78 -12.55
C GLU A 278 -33.30 -9.77 -12.25
N SER A 279 -33.52 -11.07 -12.48
CA SER A 279 -32.50 -12.11 -12.33
C SER A 279 -31.31 -11.88 -13.26
N ALA A 280 -31.57 -11.55 -14.53
CA ALA A 280 -30.53 -11.23 -15.50
C ALA A 280 -29.72 -9.99 -15.08
N ARG A 281 -30.41 -8.95 -14.59
CA ARG A 281 -29.77 -7.74 -14.06
C ARG A 281 -28.92 -8.04 -12.83
N ALA A 282 -29.43 -8.84 -11.89
CA ALA A 282 -28.70 -9.25 -10.69
C ALA A 282 -27.42 -10.03 -11.04
N LYS A 283 -27.50 -10.97 -12.01
CA LYS A 283 -26.33 -11.69 -12.52
C LYS A 283 -25.28 -10.75 -13.12
N GLN A 284 -25.72 -9.79 -13.94
CA GLN A 284 -24.80 -8.81 -14.54
C GLN A 284 -24.11 -7.94 -13.48
N LEU A 285 -24.85 -7.45 -12.49
CA LEU A 285 -24.26 -6.69 -11.38
C LEU A 285 -23.29 -7.55 -10.56
N ASN A 286 -23.62 -8.82 -10.31
CA ASN A 286 -22.74 -9.72 -9.57
C ASN A 286 -21.40 -9.93 -10.31
N THR A 287 -21.43 -10.17 -11.63
CA THR A 287 -20.22 -10.26 -12.45
C THR A 287 -19.41 -8.97 -12.43
N GLN A 288 -20.07 -7.80 -12.44
CA GLN A 288 -19.38 -6.52 -12.35
C GLN A 288 -18.67 -6.35 -11.00
N VAL A 289 -19.34 -6.67 -9.89
CA VAL A 289 -18.75 -6.61 -8.55
C VAL A 289 -17.56 -7.56 -8.43
N GLN A 290 -17.67 -8.78 -8.96
CA GLN A 290 -16.55 -9.72 -9.00
C GLN A 290 -15.36 -9.18 -9.81
N THR A 291 -15.63 -8.51 -10.93
CA THR A 291 -14.58 -7.90 -11.76
C THR A 291 -13.87 -6.79 -10.98
N PHE A 292 -14.61 -5.88 -10.34
CA PHE A 292 -14.00 -4.83 -9.52
C PHE A 292 -13.21 -5.37 -8.34
N SER A 293 -13.74 -6.38 -7.65
CA SER A 293 -13.04 -7.03 -6.54
C SER A 293 -11.72 -7.68 -7.00
N LYS A 294 -11.70 -8.32 -8.18
CA LYS A 294 -10.48 -8.85 -8.77
C LYS A 294 -9.47 -7.76 -9.09
N THR A 295 -9.90 -6.67 -9.74
CA THR A 295 -9.00 -5.56 -10.08
C THR A 295 -8.45 -4.87 -8.84
N GLU A 296 -9.25 -4.73 -7.78
CA GLU A 296 -8.81 -4.19 -6.50
C GLU A 296 -7.74 -5.07 -5.86
N ALA A 297 -7.94 -6.40 -5.84
CA ALA A 297 -6.97 -7.34 -5.33
C ALA A 297 -5.63 -7.27 -6.10
N GLU A 298 -5.69 -7.15 -7.43
CA GLU A 298 -4.49 -6.97 -8.27
C GLU A 298 -3.76 -5.66 -7.95
N LEU A 299 -4.48 -4.55 -7.77
CA LEU A 299 -3.89 -3.26 -7.40
C LEU A 299 -3.27 -3.28 -6.00
N ARG A 300 -3.91 -3.94 -5.03
CA ARG A 300 -3.34 -4.14 -3.68
C ARG A 300 -2.05 -4.97 -3.74
N ASN A 301 -2.02 -6.02 -4.56
CA ASN A 301 -0.81 -6.80 -4.77
C ASN A 301 0.31 -5.96 -5.40
N GLN A 302 0.01 -5.12 -6.39
CA GLN A 302 1.01 -4.21 -6.96
C GLN A 302 1.54 -3.22 -5.92
N LEU A 303 0.67 -2.67 -5.08
CA LEU A 303 1.08 -1.78 -3.99
C LEU A 303 2.03 -2.49 -3.03
N ASN A 304 1.70 -3.71 -2.60
CA ASN A 304 2.58 -4.49 -1.72
C ASN A 304 3.95 -4.75 -2.37
N VAL A 305 3.99 -5.08 -3.66
CA VAL A 305 5.26 -5.24 -4.39
C VAL A 305 6.08 -3.95 -4.40
N TYR A 306 5.44 -2.79 -4.54
CA TYR A 306 6.15 -1.51 -4.47
C TYR A 306 6.65 -1.20 -3.06
N VAL A 307 5.88 -1.52 -2.02
CA VAL A 307 6.32 -1.40 -0.62
C VAL A 307 7.56 -2.27 -0.37
N ASP A 308 7.56 -3.52 -0.84
CA ASP A 308 8.70 -4.42 -0.68
C ASP A 308 9.94 -3.94 -1.45
N LYS A 309 9.75 -3.39 -2.67
CA LYS A 309 10.83 -2.76 -3.43
C LYS A 309 11.41 -1.53 -2.72
N PHE A 310 10.55 -0.74 -2.09
CA PHE A 310 10.99 0.44 -1.35
C PHE A 310 11.83 0.05 -0.14
N LYS A 311 11.37 -0.95 0.63
CA LYS A 311 12.16 -1.55 1.72
C LYS A 311 13.51 -2.08 1.24
N GLN A 312 13.55 -2.74 0.08
CA GLN A 312 14.81 -3.22 -0.49
C GLN A 312 15.79 -2.08 -0.82
N VAL A 313 15.30 -0.95 -1.34
CA VAL A 313 16.13 0.23 -1.62
C VAL A 313 16.63 0.85 -0.32
N GLU A 314 15.75 0.99 0.67
CA GLU A 314 16.09 1.47 2.02
C GLU A 314 17.16 0.59 2.67
N ASP A 315 16.98 -0.73 2.67
CA ASP A 315 17.97 -1.69 3.18
C ASP A 315 19.31 -1.57 2.44
N THR A 316 19.29 -1.40 1.12
CA THR A 316 20.52 -1.23 0.33
C THR A 316 21.22 0.09 0.68
N LEU A 317 20.44 1.16 0.88
CA LEU A 317 20.96 2.46 1.28
C LEU A 317 21.60 2.40 2.67
N ASN A 318 20.92 1.78 3.64
CA ASN A 318 21.43 1.58 5.00
C ASN A 318 22.70 0.75 5.01
N ASN A 319 22.71 -0.40 4.30
CA ASN A 319 23.92 -1.21 4.14
C ASN A 319 25.07 -0.42 3.49
N SER A 320 24.77 0.44 2.51
CA SER A 320 25.79 1.28 1.88
C SER A 320 26.33 2.36 2.82
N ASN A 321 25.47 2.96 3.66
CA ASN A 321 25.87 3.92 4.68
C ASN A 321 26.80 3.30 5.72
N ASP A 322 26.48 2.09 6.19
CA ASP A 322 27.35 1.33 7.10
C ASP A 322 28.72 1.03 6.48
N LEU A 323 28.73 0.69 5.18
CA LEU A 323 29.97 0.48 4.44
C LEU A 323 30.78 1.78 4.30
N PHE A 324 30.13 2.92 4.09
CA PHE A 324 30.83 4.21 4.08
C PHE A 324 31.40 4.58 5.46
N LEU A 325 30.66 4.31 6.54
CA LEU A 325 31.13 4.54 7.91
C LEU A 325 32.35 3.68 8.24
N THR A 326 32.34 2.41 7.85
CA THR A 326 33.48 1.50 8.03
C THR A 326 34.69 1.96 7.22
N PHE A 327 34.54 2.33 5.95
CA PHE A 327 35.65 2.87 5.17
C PHE A 327 36.18 4.18 5.73
N ARG A 328 35.32 5.07 6.24
CA ARG A 328 35.75 6.32 6.88
C ARG A 328 36.60 6.03 8.12
N LYS A 329 36.17 5.08 8.95
CA LYS A 329 36.91 4.62 10.13
C LYS A 329 38.26 4.00 9.74
N GLU A 330 38.29 3.13 8.73
CA GLU A 330 39.53 2.52 8.23
C GLU A 330 40.50 3.57 7.67
N MET A 331 40.01 4.58 6.92
CA MET A 331 40.81 5.68 6.42
C MET A 331 41.40 6.55 7.54
N GLU A 332 40.63 6.82 8.60
CA GLU A 332 41.11 7.52 9.78
C GLU A 332 42.19 6.73 10.51
N ASP A 333 41.99 5.42 10.68
CA ASP A 333 42.97 4.55 11.35
C ASP A 333 44.25 4.39 10.52
N MET A 334 44.13 4.30 9.19
CA MET A 334 45.27 4.35 8.28
C MET A 334 46.00 5.68 8.34
N SER A 335 45.29 6.81 8.45
CA SER A 335 45.89 8.13 8.62
C SER A 335 46.63 8.25 9.97
N LYS A 336 46.05 7.73 11.05
CA LYS A 336 46.71 7.65 12.37
C LYS A 336 47.95 6.77 12.31
N LYS A 337 47.88 5.60 11.66
CA LYS A 337 49.02 4.68 11.46
C LYS A 337 50.14 5.36 10.67
N THR A 338 49.80 6.07 9.60
CA THR A 338 50.77 6.84 8.80
C THR A 338 51.50 7.88 9.66
N LYS A 339 50.76 8.68 10.44
CA LYS A 339 51.37 9.66 11.37
C LYS A 339 52.26 9.01 12.44
N ARG A 340 51.91 7.82 12.94
CA ARG A 340 52.76 7.07 13.90
C ARG A 340 54.07 6.62 13.25
N LEU A 341 54.00 6.04 12.05
CA LEU A 341 55.17 5.61 11.30
C LEU A 341 56.08 6.79 10.90
N GLU A 342 55.51 7.94 10.54
CA GLU A 342 56.27 9.16 10.27
C GLU A 342 57.06 9.62 11.51
N LYS A 343 56.42 9.65 12.69
CA LYS A 343 57.08 9.98 13.96
C LYS A 343 58.19 8.98 14.32
N GLU A 344 57.94 7.69 14.13
CA GLU A 344 58.94 6.64 14.37
C GLU A 344 60.14 6.78 13.43
N ASN A 345 59.90 7.04 12.14
CA ASN A 345 60.94 7.25 11.15
C ASN A 345 61.76 8.52 11.45
N GLU A 346 61.11 9.61 11.85
CA GLU A 346 61.81 10.81 12.30
C GLU A 346 62.66 10.53 13.56
N ASN A 347 62.14 9.77 14.52
CA ASN A 347 62.89 9.36 15.70
C ASN A 347 64.10 8.48 15.35
N LEU A 348 63.96 7.53 14.42
CA LEU A 348 65.06 6.72 13.91
C LEU A 348 66.12 7.59 13.23
N LYS A 349 65.72 8.57 12.43
CA LYS A 349 66.67 9.56 11.86
C LYS A 349 67.41 10.33 12.95
N ARG A 350 66.73 10.81 13.99
CA ARG A 350 67.38 11.50 15.12
C ARG A 350 68.36 10.59 15.86
N LYS A 351 67.99 9.32 16.10
CA LYS A 351 68.88 8.32 16.73
C LYS A 351 70.11 8.04 15.86
N HIS A 352 69.91 7.88 14.56
CA HIS A 352 71.00 7.68 13.60
C HIS A 352 71.95 8.88 13.57
N GLU A 353 71.42 10.10 13.54
CA GLU A 353 72.22 11.33 13.58
C GLU A 353 73.03 11.43 14.88
N LYS A 354 72.39 11.12 16.02
CA LYS A 354 73.06 11.10 17.34
C LYS A 354 74.15 10.04 17.41
N MET A 355 73.90 8.85 16.86
CA MET A 355 74.91 7.78 16.76
C MET A 355 76.09 8.22 15.92
N ASN A 356 75.86 8.81 14.73
CA ASN A 356 76.92 9.34 13.88
C ASN A 356 77.73 10.42 14.59
N GLN A 357 77.08 11.34 15.31
CA GLN A 357 77.77 12.34 16.13
C GLN A 357 78.65 11.69 17.21
N ASN A 358 78.18 10.64 17.88
CA ASN A 358 78.99 9.90 18.87
C ASN A 358 80.18 9.20 18.22
N ILE A 359 80.00 8.61 17.03
CA ILE A 359 81.08 7.98 16.27
C ILE A 359 82.15 9.01 15.89
N PHE A 360 81.76 10.21 15.44
CA PHE A 360 82.70 11.29 15.15
C PHE A 360 83.48 11.71 16.41
N LYS A 361 82.81 11.87 17.56
CA LYS A 361 83.49 12.18 18.83
C LYS A 361 84.50 11.10 19.23
N MET A 362 84.12 9.82 19.15
CA MET A 362 85.04 8.71 19.43
C MET A 362 86.22 8.67 18.46
N ALA A 363 86.00 9.00 17.18
CA ALA A 363 87.07 9.10 16.19
C ALA A 363 88.03 10.25 16.51
N ASP A 364 87.52 11.41 16.92
CA ASP A 364 88.31 12.56 17.33
C ASP A 364 89.10 12.27 18.62
N GLU A 365 88.48 11.64 19.61
CA GLU A 365 89.16 11.18 20.84
C GLU A 365 90.26 10.17 20.54
N ARG A 366 89.99 9.18 19.66
CA ARG A 366 91.00 8.23 19.19
C ARG A 366 92.16 8.94 18.50
N ASN A 367 91.89 9.91 17.62
CA ASN A 367 92.93 10.69 16.94
C ASN A 367 93.76 11.50 17.94
N LYS A 368 93.12 12.06 18.96
CA LYS A 368 93.80 12.75 20.07
C LYS A 368 94.69 11.80 20.86
N HIS A 369 94.20 10.62 21.25
CA HIS A 369 95.00 9.60 21.93
C HIS A 369 96.19 9.12 21.09
N LEU A 370 96.01 8.92 19.78
CA LEU A 370 97.10 8.57 18.87
C LEU A 370 98.19 9.64 18.85
N LYS A 371 97.79 10.92 18.81
CA LYS A 371 98.71 12.06 18.88
C LYS A 371 99.45 12.11 20.22
N ASP A 372 98.74 11.95 21.34
CA ASP A 372 99.33 11.93 22.68
C ASP A 372 100.34 10.77 22.82
N ILE A 373 100.01 9.58 22.32
CA ILE A 373 100.93 8.42 22.27
C ILE A 373 102.17 8.74 21.44
N GLU A 374 102.01 9.38 20.29
CA GLU A 374 103.13 9.75 19.43
C GLU A 374 104.04 10.80 20.09
N ASP A 375 103.46 11.78 20.79
CA ASP A 375 104.21 12.78 21.55
C ASP A 375 104.95 12.13 22.73
N GLN A 376 104.33 11.18 23.44
CA GLN A 376 104.99 10.38 24.47
C GLN A 376 106.11 9.51 23.90
N LYS A 377 105.93 8.90 22.72
CA LYS A 377 106.99 8.16 22.02
C LYS A 377 108.17 9.05 21.68
N LYS A 378 107.93 10.24 21.12
CA LYS A 378 108.98 11.24 20.84
C LYS A 378 109.73 11.67 22.10
N ASN A 379 109.00 11.89 23.21
CA ASN A 379 109.62 12.21 24.50
C ASN A 379 110.43 11.04 25.06
N ASN A 380 109.94 9.81 24.93
CA ASN A 380 110.64 8.60 25.33
C ASN A 380 111.90 8.38 24.48
N GLU A 381 111.85 8.62 23.17
CA GLU A 381 113.00 8.61 22.27
C GLU A 381 114.02 9.68 22.65
N LYS A 382 113.60 10.91 22.97
CA LYS A 382 114.48 11.96 23.50
C LYS A 382 115.13 11.54 24.81
N LEU A 383 114.37 10.98 25.75
CA LEU A 383 114.90 10.47 27.01
C LEU A 383 115.89 9.33 26.79
N LYS A 384 115.57 8.36 25.92
CA LYS A 384 116.49 7.28 25.53
C LYS A 384 117.75 7.84 24.87
N SER A 385 117.63 8.84 24.00
CA SER A 385 118.75 9.53 23.38
C SER A 385 119.62 10.23 24.44
N ILE A 386 119.02 10.91 25.42
CA ILE A 386 119.74 11.55 26.54
C ILE A 386 120.42 10.50 27.43
N ILE A 387 119.75 9.39 27.76
CA ILE A 387 120.34 8.27 28.53
C ILE A 387 121.52 7.67 27.78
N THR A 388 121.38 7.43 26.47
CA THR A 388 122.47 6.92 25.61
C THR A 388 123.63 7.91 25.54
N GLN A 389 123.33 9.21 25.42
CA GLN A 389 124.32 10.29 25.40
C GLN A 389 125.02 10.45 26.75
N MET A 390 124.31 10.32 27.88
CA MET A 390 124.87 10.31 29.23
C MET A 390 125.72 9.06 29.48
N GLN A 391 125.34 7.88 28.96
CA GLN A 391 126.14 6.65 29.05
C GLN A 391 127.42 6.73 28.19
N GLN A 392 127.38 7.41 27.03
CA GLN A 392 128.57 7.65 26.19
C GLN A 392 129.54 8.71 26.76
N GLN A 393 129.10 9.59 27.67
CA GLN A 393 129.93 10.66 28.26
C GLN A 393 130.58 10.32 29.61
N GLY A 394 130.61 9.04 30.01
CA GLY A 394 131.56 8.55 31.02
C GLY A 394 131.24 8.91 32.46
N ARG A 395 130.41 8.08 33.10
CA ARG A 395 130.60 7.61 34.48
C ARG A 395 130.06 6.18 34.57
N GLY A 396 130.97 5.22 34.73
CA GLY A 396 130.61 3.95 35.34
C GLY A 396 130.15 4.20 36.78
N ILE A 397 129.13 3.45 37.21
CA ILE A 397 128.95 3.15 38.63
C ILE A 397 128.82 1.63 38.77
N PRO A 398 129.51 1.01 39.75
CA PRO A 398 129.66 -0.42 39.90
C PRO A 398 128.55 -1.05 40.76
N GLN A 399 128.51 -2.38 40.71
CA GLN A 399 128.05 -3.35 41.71
C GLN A 399 127.07 -2.89 42.82
N GLY A 400 125.89 -3.52 42.79
CA GLY A 400 125.36 -4.20 43.97
C GLY A 400 124.51 -3.37 44.92
N MET A 401 123.29 -3.01 44.51
CA MET A 401 122.16 -2.83 45.44
C MET A 401 120.85 -2.71 44.65
N GLN A 402 120.08 -3.80 44.55
CA GLN A 402 118.63 -3.76 44.32
C GLN A 402 118.05 -5.15 44.54
N GLY A 403 117.94 -5.51 45.81
CA GLY A 403 117.09 -6.60 46.27
C GLY A 403 115.70 -6.06 46.59
N THR A 404 114.70 -6.65 45.93
CA THR A 404 113.30 -6.84 46.36
C THR A 404 112.44 -5.60 46.63
N VAL A 405 111.91 -5.00 45.55
CA VAL A 405 110.49 -4.63 45.45
C VAL A 405 110.05 -4.83 44.00
N GLU A 406 109.42 -5.96 43.69
CA GLU A 406 108.49 -6.03 42.56
C GLU A 406 107.33 -6.96 42.92
N SER A 407 106.15 -6.36 42.80
CA SER A 407 104.84 -6.88 43.13
C SER A 407 104.54 -8.12 42.30
N CYS A 408 104.29 -9.24 42.97
CA CYS A 408 103.84 -10.47 42.36
C CYS A 408 102.41 -10.28 41.80
N TYR A 409 102.28 -10.16 40.48
CA TYR A 409 101.03 -10.43 39.78
C TYR A 409 100.88 -11.95 39.68
N THR A 410 99.99 -12.53 40.49
CA THR A 410 99.43 -13.85 40.26
C THR A 410 98.06 -13.69 39.64
N GLU A 411 97.89 -14.25 38.44
CA GLU A 411 96.59 -14.61 37.88
C GLU A 411 95.82 -15.50 38.85
N GLY A 412 94.52 -15.29 38.93
CA GLY A 412 93.56 -16.14 39.64
C GLY A 412 92.16 -15.69 39.31
N GLU A 413 91.50 -16.43 38.42
CA GLU A 413 90.08 -16.30 38.08
C GLU A 413 89.20 -16.31 39.34
N GLY A 414 88.17 -15.48 39.34
CA GLY A 414 87.19 -15.35 40.42
C GLY A 414 85.97 -14.57 39.94
N GLU A 415 84.92 -15.33 39.68
CA GLU A 415 83.55 -14.99 39.29
C GLU A 415 82.77 -14.31 40.44
N VAL A 416 81.68 -13.57 40.10
CA VAL A 416 80.57 -13.12 41.00
C VAL A 416 80.93 -11.94 41.94
N ASP A 417 80.18 -10.88 42.20
CA ASP A 417 78.80 -10.43 41.97
C ASP A 417 78.79 -8.89 41.93
N GLY A 418 77.84 -8.29 41.23
CA GLY A 418 77.65 -6.82 41.18
C GLY A 418 76.55 -6.35 42.12
N GLU A 419 76.96 -5.76 43.25
CA GLU A 419 76.26 -4.70 44.00
C GLU A 419 76.02 -3.47 43.06
N GLU A 420 74.99 -2.62 43.08
CA GLU A 420 73.86 -2.30 43.95
C GLU A 420 72.75 -1.64 43.09
N SER A 421 71.50 -1.66 43.58
CA SER A 421 70.67 -0.46 43.82
C SER A 421 69.18 -0.85 43.85
N GLU A 422 68.70 -1.17 45.05
CA GLU A 422 67.28 -1.07 45.40
C GLU A 422 66.98 0.37 45.81
N TYR A 423 65.89 0.92 45.28
CA TYR A 423 65.16 2.01 45.91
C TYR A 423 63.69 1.61 45.95
N GLU A 424 63.22 1.40 47.19
CA GLU A 424 61.84 1.35 47.63
C GLU A 424 61.11 2.66 47.28
N ASP A 425 59.82 2.57 46.97
CA ASP A 425 58.85 3.51 47.56
C ASP A 425 57.48 2.81 47.64
N ASP A 426 57.00 2.71 48.87
CA ASP A 426 55.65 2.36 49.29
C ASP A 426 54.65 3.46 48.89
N GLU A 427 53.36 3.14 48.90
CA GLU A 427 52.31 3.88 49.64
C GLU A 427 50.96 3.20 49.37
N GLU A 428 50.52 2.53 50.42
CA GLU A 428 49.26 1.89 50.74
C GLU A 428 48.20 2.94 51.07
N TYR A 429 46.95 2.85 50.58
CA TYR A 429 45.76 3.25 51.35
C TYR A 429 44.53 2.42 50.94
N GLU A 430 44.01 1.71 51.95
CA GLU A 430 42.75 0.99 52.05
C GLU A 430 41.57 1.90 52.49
N GLU A 431 40.40 1.25 52.57
CA GLU A 431 39.11 1.63 53.18
C GLU A 431 38.19 2.55 52.37
N GLY A 432 36.87 2.31 52.28
CA GLY A 432 35.97 1.37 52.94
C GLY A 432 34.54 1.78 52.55
N ASP A 433 33.73 0.83 52.09
CA ASP A 433 32.42 0.41 52.63
C ASP A 433 31.33 1.50 52.75
N ASP A 434 30.20 1.35 52.05
CA ASP A 434 28.89 1.14 52.71
C ASP A 434 27.80 0.76 51.69
N VAL A 435 26.91 -0.12 52.13
CA VAL A 435 25.77 -0.71 51.43
C VAL A 435 24.50 -0.33 52.18
N SER A 436 23.50 0.24 51.50
CA SER A 436 22.05 0.24 51.84
C SER A 436 21.37 1.36 51.04
N GLU A 437 20.09 1.37 50.65
CA GLU A 437 18.92 0.50 50.75
C GLU A 437 17.82 1.18 49.89
N GLU A 438 16.73 0.47 49.70
CA GLU A 438 15.60 0.68 48.79
C GLU A 438 14.93 2.08 48.73
N GLY A 439 14.29 2.34 47.59
CA GLY A 439 13.33 3.44 47.42
C GLY A 439 12.67 3.41 46.03
N GLU A 440 11.40 3.00 46.00
CA GLU A 440 10.49 3.01 44.85
C GLU A 440 10.14 4.43 44.36
N GLU A 441 9.38 4.49 43.25
CA GLU A 441 8.70 5.64 42.62
C GLU A 441 9.51 6.38 41.53
N GLU A 442 8.97 6.81 40.39
CA GLU A 442 7.69 6.69 39.70
C GLU A 442 8.00 7.07 38.22
N TYR A 443 7.14 6.66 37.28
CA TYR A 443 7.27 6.92 35.85
C TYR A 443 7.02 8.40 35.52
N GLU A 444 7.95 9.07 34.82
CA GLU A 444 7.59 10.14 33.87
C GLU A 444 8.41 9.99 32.57
N GLU A 445 7.68 9.78 31.47
CA GLU A 445 8.14 9.92 30.09
C GLU A 445 8.40 11.40 29.82
N ASP A 446 9.64 11.76 29.47
CA ASP A 446 9.91 13.01 28.75
C ASP A 446 10.76 12.68 27.51
N ASP A 447 10.12 12.86 26.35
CA ASP A 447 10.67 12.76 25.00
C ASP A 447 11.66 13.92 24.76
N GLU A 448 12.95 13.68 24.89
CA GLU A 448 13.99 14.56 24.34
C GLU A 448 14.54 13.97 23.02
N GLU A 449 13.90 14.33 21.90
CA GLU A 449 14.50 14.16 20.57
C GLU A 449 15.70 15.10 20.43
N THR A 450 16.88 14.47 20.39
CA THR A 450 18.18 15.08 20.12
C THR A 450 18.29 15.47 18.63
N GLU A 451 18.43 16.76 18.34
CA GLU A 451 18.80 17.27 17.01
C GLU A 451 20.27 16.94 16.73
N ASP A 452 20.55 16.00 15.82
CA ASP A 452 21.89 15.70 15.34
C ASP A 452 22.16 16.41 14.00
N GLU A 453 23.22 17.25 14.00
CA GLU A 453 23.68 18.03 12.86
C GLU A 453 24.30 17.14 11.76
N ALA A 454 23.93 17.37 10.49
CA ALA A 454 24.63 16.81 9.33
C ALA A 454 25.26 17.92 8.47
N PRO A 455 26.53 17.77 8.02
CA PRO A 455 27.29 18.86 7.38
C PRO A 455 26.99 19.05 5.89
N GLN A 456 27.05 20.32 5.47
CA GLN A 456 26.93 20.83 4.10
C GLN A 456 27.95 20.24 3.10
N CYS A 457 27.47 19.84 1.92
CA CYS A 457 28.26 19.72 0.69
C CYS A 457 27.68 20.63 -0.41
N GLN A 458 28.57 21.33 -1.10
CA GLN A 458 28.29 22.30 -2.16
C GLN A 458 27.89 21.61 -3.49
N PRO A 459 27.12 22.28 -4.38
CA PRO A 459 26.67 21.70 -5.64
C PRO A 459 27.70 21.87 -6.79
N ALA A 460 27.95 20.78 -7.53
CA ALA A 460 28.65 20.77 -8.81
C ALA A 460 27.65 20.63 -9.99
N GLU A 461 28.02 21.20 -11.13
CA GLU A 461 27.25 21.39 -12.37
C GLU A 461 26.68 20.11 -13.05
N PRO A 462 25.64 20.24 -13.90
CA PRO A 462 24.88 19.11 -14.44
C PRO A 462 25.57 18.40 -15.61
N GLN A 463 25.93 17.13 -15.44
CA GLN A 463 26.26 16.21 -16.53
C GLN A 463 25.03 15.36 -16.90
N GLN A 464 24.85 15.19 -18.21
CA GLN A 464 23.75 14.48 -18.86
C GLN A 464 23.65 13.02 -18.41
N LEU A 465 22.43 12.61 -18.03
CA LEU A 465 22.09 11.24 -17.64
C LEU A 465 22.25 10.28 -18.83
N GLN A 466 23.25 9.41 -18.76
CA GLN A 466 23.36 8.19 -19.59
C GLN A 466 22.50 7.07 -18.96
N PRO A 467 21.78 6.25 -19.76
CA PRO A 467 21.02 5.12 -19.23
C PRO A 467 21.98 4.00 -18.82
N TYR A 468 21.93 3.57 -17.55
CA TYR A 468 22.75 2.46 -17.04
C TYR A 468 21.94 1.15 -17.04
N GLY A 469 22.41 0.14 -17.77
CA GLY A 469 21.91 -1.23 -17.75
C GLY A 469 22.35 -2.02 -19.00
N PRO A 470 22.78 -3.29 -18.90
CA PRO A 470 23.20 -4.07 -20.06
C PRO A 470 22.02 -4.37 -21.00
N GLU A 471 22.24 -4.26 -22.31
CA GLU A 471 21.25 -4.62 -23.34
C GLU A 471 20.84 -6.09 -23.23
N ARG A 472 19.53 -6.34 -23.36
CA ARG A 472 18.92 -7.67 -23.31
C ARG A 472 19.41 -8.52 -24.49
N PRO A 473 19.79 -9.80 -24.30
CA PRO A 473 20.19 -10.66 -25.41
C PRO A 473 19.02 -10.95 -26.37
N PRO A 474 19.28 -11.11 -27.68
CA PRO A 474 18.26 -11.45 -28.65
C PRO A 474 17.76 -12.90 -28.47
N PRO A 475 16.50 -13.21 -28.82
CA PRO A 475 15.98 -14.56 -28.74
C PRO A 475 16.65 -15.49 -29.75
N PRO A 476 16.84 -16.79 -29.44
CA PRO A 476 17.56 -17.72 -30.30
C PRO A 476 16.80 -18.00 -31.61
N ALA A 477 17.54 -18.01 -32.72
CA ALA A 477 17.06 -18.33 -34.05
C ALA A 477 16.65 -19.81 -34.14
N THR A 478 15.41 -20.07 -34.54
CA THR A 478 14.95 -21.40 -34.94
C THR A 478 15.53 -21.74 -36.31
N THR A 479 16.49 -22.65 -36.32
CA THR A 479 17.00 -23.32 -37.52
C THR A 479 15.99 -24.36 -37.98
N ASN A 480 15.19 -24.05 -39.00
CA ASN A 480 14.46 -25.06 -39.78
C ASN A 480 15.40 -25.65 -40.83
N GLY A 481 15.97 -26.82 -40.54
CA GLY A 481 16.62 -27.67 -41.53
C GLY A 481 15.59 -28.59 -42.20
N ASN A 482 15.50 -28.49 -43.52
CA ASN A 482 14.76 -29.40 -44.39
C ASN A 482 15.17 -30.87 -44.17
N HIS A 483 14.20 -31.77 -44.03
CA HIS A 483 14.07 -32.95 -44.89
C HIS A 483 12.66 -33.54 -44.83
#